data_AF-A0A2V9U263-F1
#
_entry.id   AF-A0A2V9U263-F1
#
_cell.length_a   1.000
_cell.length_b   1.000
_cell.length_c   1.000
_cell.angle_alpha   90.00
_cell.angle_beta   90.00
_cell.angle_gamma   90.00
#
_symmetry.space_group_name_H-M   'P 1'
#
loop_
_entity.id
_entity.type
_entity.pdbx_description
1 polymer ?
#
loop_
_entity_poly.entity_id
_entity_poly.type
_entity_poly.pdbx_seq_one_letter_code
_entity_poly.pdbx_strand_id
1 'polypeptide(L)' 'MTLQDVARDGRVLITRDVPRVGMVGMTAGNSKERDLSWLDWSAPKDLSLDGKKLLFTESGEAG' A
#
# COMPACT_ATOMS: atom_id res chain seq x y z
N MET A 1 -2.62 -4.58 -15.32
CA MET A 1 -3.86 -4.73 -16.11
C MET A 1 -3.93 -6.19 -16.50
N THR A 2 -5.08 -6.82 -16.29
CA THR A 2 -5.20 -8.28 -16.32
C THR A 2 -6.41 -8.67 -17.15
N LEU A 3 -6.18 -9.49 -18.18
CA LEU A 3 -7.25 -10.08 -18.99
C LEU A 3 -7.90 -11.21 -18.20
N GLN A 4 -9.21 -11.14 -18.01
CA GLN A 4 -9.98 -12.13 -17.26
C GLN A 4 -10.70 -13.11 -18.20
N ASP A 5 -11.33 -12.60 -19.27
CA ASP A 5 -12.11 -13.43 -20.19
C ASP A 5 -12.29 -12.75 -21.55
N VAL A 6 -12.60 -13.55 -22.58
CA VAL A 6 -12.94 -13.11 -23.94
C VAL A 6 -14.19 -13.86 -24.41
N ALA A 7 -15.27 -13.12 -24.65
CA ALA A 7 -16.51 -13.67 -25.18
C ALA A 7 -16.35 -14.06 -26.67
N ARG A 8 -17.19 -15.01 -27.13
CA ARG A 8 -17.20 -15.47 -28.54
C ARG A 8 -17.48 -14.37 -29.57
N ASP A 9 -18.08 -13.26 -29.14
CA ASP A 9 -18.35 -12.08 -29.97
C ASP A 9 -17.25 -11.00 -29.89
N GLY A 10 -16.12 -11.31 -29.23
CA GLY A 10 -14.94 -10.46 -29.16
C GLY A 10 -14.92 -9.44 -28.02
N ARG A 11 -15.95 -9.39 -27.17
CA ARG A 11 -15.92 -8.55 -25.96
C ARG A 11 -14.91 -9.09 -24.94
N VAL A 12 -14.21 -8.18 -24.27
CA VAL A 12 -13.12 -8.51 -23.36
C VAL A 12 -13.44 -8.01 -21.95
N LEU A 13 -13.27 -8.89 -20.95
CA LEU A 13 -13.28 -8.50 -19.55
C LEU A 13 -11.84 -8.29 -19.08
N ILE A 14 -11.53 -7.08 -18.62
CA ILE A 14 -10.20 -6.66 -18.18
C ILE A 14 -10.31 -5.94 -16.84
N THR A 15 -9.37 -6.21 -15.93
CA THR A 15 -9.25 -5.51 -14.65
C THR A 15 -7.97 -4.67 -14.60
N ARG A 16 -8.02 -3.55 -13.87
CA ARG A 16 -6.84 -2.79 -13.47
C ARG A 16 -6.56 -3.07 -12.01
N ASP A 17 -5.52 -3.87 -11.75
CA ASP A 17 -5.06 -4.13 -10.40
C ASP A 17 -4.15 -2.96 -9.96
N VAL A 18 -4.47 -2.34 -8.84
CA VAL A 18 -3.68 -1.26 -8.21
C VAL A 18 -3.18 -1.79 -6.87
N PRO A 19 -2.03 -2.50 -6.85
CA PRO A 19 -1.50 -3.05 -5.61
C PRO A 19 -1.07 -1.91 -4.68
N ARG A 20 -1.33 -2.10 -3.39
CA ARG A 20 -0.91 -1.16 -2.34
C ARG A 20 0.03 -1.84 -1.36
N VAL A 21 1.00 -1.08 -0.89
CA VAL A 21 1.82 -1.44 0.27
C VAL A 21 1.50 -0.47 1.39
N GLY A 22 1.05 -1.03 2.50
CA GLY A 22 0.75 -0.29 3.71
C GLY A 22 1.73 -0.58 4.83
N MET A 23 1.64 0.25 5.86
CA MET A 23 2.47 0.20 7.04
C MET A 23 1.59 0.35 8.28
N VAL A 24 1.70 -0.58 9.20
CA VAL A 24 1.05 -0.51 10.51
C VAL A 24 2.10 -0.36 11.59
N GLY A 25 1.76 0.35 12.66
CA GLY A 25 2.64 0.50 13.80
C GLY A 25 1.89 0.80 15.09
N MET A 26 2.57 0.56 16.21
CA MET A 26 2.08 0.87 17.54
C MET A 26 3.03 1.87 18.19
N THR A 27 2.48 2.98 18.68
CA THR A 27 3.27 4.01 19.36
C THR A 27 3.45 3.67 20.84
N ALA A 28 4.54 4.18 21.44
CA ALA A 28 4.79 4.01 22.86
C ALA A 28 3.59 4.49 23.70
N GLY A 29 3.15 3.64 24.65
CA GLY A 29 1.99 3.92 25.51
C GLY A 29 0.62 3.58 24.90
N ASN A 30 0.56 3.12 23.65
CA ASN A 30 -0.64 2.52 23.07
C ASN A 30 -0.60 0.99 23.19
N SER A 31 -1.79 0.39 23.26
CA SER A 31 -2.00 -1.07 23.19
C SER A 31 -2.65 -1.50 21.88
N LYS A 32 -2.77 -0.58 20.91
CA LYS A 32 -3.41 -0.81 19.62
C LYS A 32 -2.52 -0.34 18.49
N GLU A 33 -2.44 -1.16 17.46
CA GLU A 33 -1.85 -0.81 16.17
C GLU A 33 -2.70 0.24 15.45
N ARG A 34 -2.04 1.03 14.61
CA ARG A 34 -2.66 2.03 13.75
C ARG A 34 -2.07 1.95 12.36
N ASP A 35 -2.87 2.32 11.37
CA ASP A 35 -2.40 2.53 10.02
C ASP A 35 -1.54 3.79 9.95
N LEU A 36 -0.32 3.61 9.46
CA LEU A 36 0.69 4.64 9.23
C LEU A 36 0.96 4.83 7.72
N SER A 37 0.20 4.13 6.87
CA SER A 37 0.26 4.28 5.41
C SER A 37 -0.19 5.67 5.01
N TRP A 38 0.29 6.11 3.85
CA TRP A 38 -0.07 7.41 3.31
C TRP A 38 -0.92 7.30 2.05
N LEU A 39 -0.35 6.84 0.95
CA LEU A 39 -1.03 6.85 -0.35
C LEU A 39 -1.13 5.42 -0.89
N ASP A 40 -0.15 5.00 -1.68
CA ASP A 40 -0.26 3.78 -2.47
C ASP A 40 0.79 2.76 -2.07
N TRP A 41 2.05 3.17 -1.92
CA TRP A 41 3.17 2.26 -1.65
C TRP A 41 4.06 2.79 -0.53
N SER A 42 3.50 2.86 0.68
CA SER A 42 4.20 3.30 1.88
C SER A 42 5.04 2.16 2.45
N ALA A 43 6.29 2.05 2.00
CA ALA A 43 7.19 0.95 2.39
C ALA A 43 8.24 1.40 3.44
N PRO A 44 8.20 0.88 4.70
CA PRO A 44 9.18 1.22 5.73
C PRO A 44 10.61 0.85 5.34
N LYS A 45 11.57 1.66 5.79
CA LYS A 45 13.01 1.48 5.54
C LYS A 45 13.83 1.44 6.82
N ASP A 46 13.58 2.35 7.75
CA ASP A 46 14.32 2.42 9.00
C ASP A 46 13.53 3.15 10.09
N LEU A 47 13.79 2.81 11.35
CA LEU A 47 13.19 3.44 12.52
C LEU A 47 14.30 4.08 13.36
N SER A 48 14.12 5.33 13.76
CA SER A 48 15.06 5.99 14.66
C SER A 48 15.20 5.21 15.98
N LEU A 49 16.37 5.29 16.61
CA LEU A 49 16.66 4.57 17.87
C LEU A 49 15.66 4.89 18.99
N ASP A 50 15.10 6.11 19.00
CA ASP A 50 14.07 6.53 19.97
C ASP A 50 12.65 6.11 19.58
N GLY A 51 12.48 5.45 18.44
CA GLY A 51 11.19 4.97 17.91
C GLY A 51 10.23 6.07 17.45
N LYS A 52 10.68 7.34 17.39
CA LYS A 52 9.80 8.48 17.12
C LYS A 52 9.71 8.86 15.64
N LYS A 53 10.62 8.36 14.80
CA LYS A 53 10.68 8.69 13.37
C LYS A 53 10.84 7.43 12.55
N LEU A 54 10.04 7.31 11.51
CA LEU A 54 10.05 6.20 10.57
C LEU A 54 10.39 6.75 9.19
N LEU A 55 11.53 6.30 8.65
CA LEU A 55 11.90 6.52 7.26
C LEU A 55 11.15 5.50 6.41
N PHE A 56 10.46 5.98 5.38
CA PHE A 56 9.76 5.14 4.41
C PHE A 56 9.91 5.72 3.01
N THR A 57 9.73 4.88 2.01
CA THR A 57 9.58 5.32 0.62
C THR A 57 8.10 5.34 0.26
N GLU A 58 7.69 6.34 -0.50
CA GLU A 58 6.36 6.41 -1.11
C GLU A 58 6.52 6.31 -2.63
N SER A 59 5.58 5.62 -3.27
CA SER A 59 5.52 5.47 -4.73
C SER A 59 4.08 5.17 -5.13
N GLY A 60 3.72 5.47 -6.37
CA GLY A 60 2.35 5.29 -6.85
C GLY A 60 1.84 6.56 -7.50
N GLU A 61 0.59 6.53 -7.93
CA GLU A 61 0.00 7.63 -8.68
C GLU A 61 -0.48 8.76 -7.78
N ALA A 62 -0.74 8.48 -6.49
CA ALA A 62 -1.41 9.39 -5.57
C ALA A 62 -2.76 9.83 -6.16
N GLY A 63 -3.81 9.08 -5.84
CA GLY A 63 -5.17 9.28 -6.41
C GLY A 63 -5.70 10.71 -6.35
#